data_AF-A0A401GNK0-F1
#
_entry.id   AF-A0A401GNK0-F1
#
_cell.length_a   1.000
_cell.length_b   1.000
_cell.length_c   1.000
_cell.angle_alpha   90.00
_cell.angle_beta   90.00
_cell.angle_gamma   90.00
#
_symmetry.space_group_name_H-M   'P 1'
#
loop_
_entity.id
_entity.type
_entity.pdbx_description
1 polymer ?
#
loop_
_entity_poly.entity_id
_entity_poly.type
_entity_poly.pdbx_seq_one_letter_code
_entity_poly.pdbx_strand_id
1 'polypeptide(L)'
;MAENNPTSPIAPLAPYPPLPPTESRSRAPEFYGFVAWTSTYLLFSLYLLWALLPDEYIVWLGVSWYPNREWAVLVPAYSVAVVLLTYFTYFALAFAGTPAFSDISTITDSKAHLPPVDAPNPYLAHAQPGVIPEMYDIPIGLVNRVVYGGARPQRRAVEARGDSTSS
;
A
#
# COMPACT_ATOMS: atom_id res chain seq x y z
N MET A 1 -11.85 -27.29 6.30
CA MET A 1 -10.81 -26.55 7.04
C MET A 1 -9.48 -26.93 6.40
N ALA A 2 -9.04 -26.17 5.39
CA ALA A 2 -7.82 -26.47 4.65
C ALA A 2 -6.80 -25.35 4.93
N GLU A 3 -5.75 -25.74 5.62
CA GLU A 3 -4.71 -24.91 6.18
C GLU A 3 -3.69 -24.56 5.09
N ASN A 4 -3.55 -23.28 4.77
CA ASN A 4 -2.58 -22.78 3.78
C ASN A 4 -1.17 -22.79 4.39
N ASN A 5 -0.46 -23.92 4.32
CA ASN A 5 0.97 -23.92 4.58
C ASN A 5 1.74 -23.35 3.38
N PRO A 6 2.69 -22.42 3.57
CA PRO A 6 3.52 -21.90 2.49
C PRO A 6 4.41 -23.01 1.91
N THR A 7 4.51 -23.04 0.58
CA THR A 7 5.32 -23.99 -0.20
C THR A 7 6.78 -23.96 0.24
N SER A 8 7.17 -24.93 1.06
CA SER A 8 8.56 -25.13 1.45
C SER A 8 9.38 -25.64 0.25
N PRO A 9 10.62 -25.17 0.02
CA PRO A 9 11.48 -25.56 -1.11
C PRO A 9 11.87 -27.05 -1.16
N ILE A 10 11.49 -27.83 -0.15
CA ILE A 10 12.00 -29.19 0.10
C ILE A 10 11.11 -30.28 -0.55
N ALA A 11 9.98 -29.94 -1.16
CA ALA A 11 9.09 -30.93 -1.78
C ALA A 11 8.47 -30.46 -3.13
N PRO A 12 9.08 -30.77 -4.29
CA PRO A 12 8.46 -30.56 -5.60
C PRO A 12 7.52 -31.73 -5.92
N LEU A 13 6.66 -32.12 -4.97
CA LEU A 13 5.66 -33.15 -5.21
C LEU A 13 4.44 -32.46 -5.81
N ALA A 14 4.32 -32.54 -7.13
CA ALA A 14 3.08 -32.21 -7.82
C ALA A 14 1.94 -32.98 -7.11
N PRO A 15 0.87 -32.31 -6.66
CA PRO A 15 -0.26 -32.98 -6.03
C PRO A 15 -0.80 -34.06 -6.97
N TYR A 16 -0.96 -35.29 -6.46
CA TYR A 16 -1.67 -36.37 -7.15
C TYR A 16 -3.06 -36.54 -6.50
N PRO A 17 -4.15 -36.63 -7.28
CA PRO A 17 -4.22 -36.66 -8.75
C PRO A 17 -3.83 -35.32 -9.40
N PRO A 18 -3.35 -35.33 -10.66
CA PRO A 18 -2.93 -34.11 -11.36
C PRO A 18 -4.04 -33.06 -11.31
N LEU A 19 -3.66 -31.82 -11.02
CA LEU A 19 -4.58 -30.68 -11.18
C LEU A 19 -5.18 -30.76 -12.59
N PRO A 20 -6.51 -30.61 -12.73
CA PRO A 20 -7.13 -30.74 -14.03
C PRO A 20 -6.53 -29.68 -14.97
N PRO A 21 -6.31 -30.01 -16.26
CA PRO A 21 -5.61 -29.16 -17.21
C PRO A 21 -6.24 -27.76 -17.24
N THR A 22 -5.46 -26.72 -17.48
CA THR A 22 -5.95 -25.33 -17.47
C THR A 22 -7.14 -25.07 -18.42
N GLU A 23 -7.39 -25.96 -19.39
CA GLU A 23 -8.61 -26.02 -20.21
C GLU A 23 -9.90 -26.29 -19.44
N SER A 24 -9.84 -26.92 -18.27
CA SER A 24 -10.99 -27.12 -17.38
C SER A 24 -11.27 -25.91 -16.49
N ARG A 25 -10.46 -24.84 -16.58
CA ARG A 25 -10.82 -23.55 -15.99
C ARG A 25 -12.00 -23.05 -16.80
N SER A 26 -13.19 -23.14 -16.20
CA SER A 26 -14.48 -22.75 -16.79
C SER A 26 -14.29 -21.59 -17.76
N ARG A 27 -14.66 -21.77 -19.02
CA ARG A 27 -14.60 -20.77 -20.10
C ARG A 27 -15.49 -19.54 -19.82
N ALA A 28 -16.26 -19.58 -18.72
CA ALA A 28 -17.24 -18.59 -18.34
C ALA A 28 -16.68 -17.15 -18.15
N PRO A 29 -15.52 -16.91 -17.51
CA PRO A 29 -14.99 -15.56 -17.34
C PRO A 29 -14.70 -14.84 -18.66
N GLU A 30 -14.26 -15.56 -19.69
CA GLU A 30 -13.98 -14.99 -21.02
C GLU A 30 -15.27 -14.54 -21.71
N PHE A 31 -16.33 -15.33 -21.62
CA PHE A 31 -17.64 -14.97 -22.17
C PHE A 31 -18.26 -13.79 -21.42
N TYR A 32 -18.17 -13.75 -20.08
CA TYR A 32 -18.68 -12.61 -19.31
C TYR A 32 -17.92 -11.33 -19.65
N GLY A 33 -16.60 -11.40 -19.80
CA GLY A 33 -15.77 -10.26 -20.23
C GLY A 33 -16.18 -9.74 -21.61
N PHE A 34 -16.37 -10.64 -22.58
CA PHE A 34 -16.81 -10.26 -23.93
C PHE A 34 -18.20 -9.62 -23.94
N VAL A 35 -19.15 -10.22 -23.22
CA VAL A 35 -20.53 -9.69 -23.13
C VAL A 35 -20.53 -8.35 -22.41
N ALA A 36 -19.81 -8.21 -21.30
CA ALA A 36 -19.69 -6.96 -20.55
C ALA A 36 -19.02 -5.87 -21.38
N TRP A 37 -17.96 -6.20 -22.13
CA TRP A 37 -17.27 -5.25 -23.01
C TRP A 37 -18.20 -4.77 -24.13
N THR A 38 -18.82 -5.71 -24.85
CA THR A 38 -19.73 -5.40 -25.96
C THR A 38 -20.94 -4.59 -25.49
N SER A 39 -21.55 -4.99 -24.36
CA SER A 39 -22.70 -4.27 -23.81
C SER A 39 -22.32 -2.87 -23.31
N THR A 40 -21.15 -2.70 -22.68
CA THR A 40 -20.66 -1.39 -22.24
C THR A 40 -20.45 -0.46 -23.42
N TYR A 41 -19.81 -0.92 -24.50
CA TYR A 41 -19.61 -0.11 -25.71
C TYR A 41 -20.92 0.23 -26.41
N LEU A 42 -21.86 -0.72 -26.47
CA LEU A 42 -23.18 -0.49 -27.05
C LEU A 42 -23.96 0.56 -26.25
N LEU A 43 -24.02 0.41 -24.92
CA LEU A 43 -24.68 1.38 -24.03
C LEU A 43 -24.01 2.75 -24.09
N PHE A 44 -22.68 2.79 -24.15
CA PHE A 44 -21.92 4.03 -24.29
C PHE A 44 -22.22 4.72 -25.62
N SER A 45 -22.32 3.96 -26.72
CA SER A 45 -22.69 4.50 -28.03
C SER A 45 -24.11 5.06 -28.03
N LEU A 46 -25.07 4.33 -27.43
CA LEU A 46 -26.44 4.81 -27.24
C LEU A 46 -26.50 6.08 -26.38
N TYR A 47 -25.69 6.14 -25.31
CA TYR A 47 -25.56 7.31 -24.47
C TYR A 47 -25.01 8.53 -25.23
N LEU A 48 -23.96 8.34 -26.05
CA LEU A 48 -23.41 9.42 -26.89
C LEU A 48 -24.41 9.89 -27.94
N LEU A 49 -25.12 8.96 -28.58
CA LEU A 49 -26.19 9.30 -29.52
C LEU A 49 -27.25 10.12 -28.80
N TRP A 50 -27.77 9.65 -27.67
CA TRP A 50 -28.76 10.40 -26.89
C TRP A 50 -28.26 11.78 -26.43
N ALA A 51 -26.99 11.89 -26.01
CA ALA A 51 -26.40 13.15 -25.54
C ALA A 51 -26.17 14.17 -26.67
N LEU A 52 -25.78 13.72 -27.86
CA LEU A 52 -25.32 14.60 -28.96
C LEU A 52 -26.36 14.82 -30.06
N LEU A 53 -27.29 13.89 -30.30
CA LEU A 53 -28.29 14.04 -31.37
C LEU A 53 -29.31 15.14 -31.01
N PRO A 54 -29.76 15.98 -31.96
CA PRO A 54 -30.88 16.90 -31.76
C PRO A 54 -32.21 16.21 -31.44
N ASP A 55 -33.12 16.92 -30.74
CA ASP A 55 -34.43 16.41 -30.32
C ASP A 55 -35.27 15.85 -31.48
N GLU A 56 -35.19 16.51 -32.64
CA GLU A 56 -35.93 16.16 -33.85
C GLU A 56 -35.71 14.71 -34.29
N TYR A 57 -34.47 14.24 -34.22
CA TYR A 57 -34.11 12.87 -34.59
C TYR A 57 -34.56 11.85 -33.54
N ILE A 58 -34.52 12.22 -32.26
CA ILE A 58 -34.94 11.36 -31.14
C ILE A 58 -36.46 11.15 -31.17
N VAL A 59 -37.21 12.23 -31.40
CA VAL A 59 -38.66 12.19 -31.55
C VAL A 59 -39.07 11.44 -32.82
N TRP A 60 -38.33 11.60 -33.92
CA TRP A 60 -38.53 10.81 -35.15
C TRP A 60 -38.32 9.31 -34.92
N LEU A 61 -37.37 8.93 -34.05
CA LEU A 61 -37.15 7.54 -33.64
C LEU A 61 -38.31 6.95 -32.81
N GLY A 62 -39.31 7.76 -32.44
CA GLY A 62 -40.47 7.37 -31.65
C GLY A 62 -40.28 7.53 -30.14
N VAL A 63 -39.20 8.15 -29.68
CA VAL A 63 -38.94 8.37 -28.25
C VAL A 63 -39.51 9.72 -27.83
N SER A 64 -40.71 9.70 -27.26
CA SER A 64 -41.43 10.91 -26.81
C SER A 64 -41.07 11.36 -25.40
N TRP A 65 -40.47 10.48 -24.59
CA TRP A 65 -40.05 10.80 -23.22
C TRP A 65 -38.63 10.28 -22.95
N TYR A 66 -37.75 11.18 -22.54
CA TYR A 66 -36.39 10.90 -22.13
C TYR A 66 -35.96 11.90 -21.03
N PRO A 67 -34.98 11.55 -20.17
CA PRO A 67 -34.54 12.44 -19.08
C PRO A 67 -33.92 13.74 -19.61
N ASN A 68 -33.83 14.78 -18.79
CA ASN A 68 -33.28 16.07 -19.21
C ASN A 68 -31.84 15.92 -19.73
N ARG A 69 -31.48 16.64 -20.81
CA ARG A 69 -30.16 16.58 -21.45
C ARG A 69 -29.01 17.00 -20.53
N GLU A 70 -29.29 17.77 -19.49
CA GLU A 70 -28.29 18.15 -18.47
C GLU A 70 -27.61 16.94 -17.83
N TRP A 71 -28.33 15.81 -17.72
CA TRP A 71 -27.77 14.56 -17.19
C TRP A 71 -26.60 14.03 -18.03
N ALA A 72 -26.51 14.38 -19.32
CA ALA A 72 -25.36 14.04 -20.15
C ALA A 72 -24.06 14.70 -19.64
N VAL A 73 -24.13 15.86 -18.99
CA VAL A 73 -22.96 16.53 -18.41
C VAL A 73 -22.82 16.19 -16.92
N LEU A 74 -23.93 16.05 -16.21
CA LEU A 74 -23.90 15.72 -14.78
C LEU A 74 -23.28 14.34 -14.53
N VAL A 75 -23.64 13.30 -15.30
CA VAL A 75 -23.10 11.94 -15.11
C VAL A 75 -21.56 11.90 -15.13
N PRO A 76 -20.86 12.43 -16.15
CA PRO A 76 -19.39 12.45 -16.15
C PRO A 76 -18.81 13.40 -15.11
N ALA A 77 -19.47 14.52 -14.77
CA ALA A 77 -18.99 15.42 -13.73
C ALA A 77 -19.02 14.77 -12.34
N TYR A 78 -20.15 14.13 -11.98
CA TYR A 78 -20.30 13.42 -10.71
C TYR A 78 -19.40 12.19 -10.63
N SER A 79 -19.15 11.48 -11.74
CA SER A 79 -18.23 10.33 -11.71
C SER A 79 -16.80 10.76 -11.34
N VAL A 80 -16.31 11.87 -11.90
CA VAL A 80 -15.01 12.45 -11.51
C VAL A 80 -15.02 12.89 -10.05
N ALA A 81 -16.09 13.56 -9.60
CA ALA A 81 -16.22 13.97 -8.19
C ALA A 81 -16.18 12.78 -7.22
N VAL A 82 -16.88 11.69 -7.55
CA VAL A 82 -16.87 10.44 -6.76
C VAL A 82 -15.47 9.83 -6.71
N VAL A 83 -14.78 9.74 -7.85
CA VAL A 83 -13.40 9.22 -7.90
C VAL A 83 -12.48 10.03 -7.00
N LEU A 84 -12.50 11.36 -7.13
CA LEU A 84 -11.70 12.26 -6.29
C LEU A 84 -12.05 12.09 -4.81
N LEU A 85 -13.35 12.04 -4.48
CA LEU A 85 -13.83 11.85 -3.11
C LEU A 85 -13.32 10.52 -2.53
N THR A 86 -13.33 9.43 -3.30
CA THR A 86 -12.78 8.13 -2.88
C THR A 86 -11.30 8.24 -2.55
N TYR A 87 -10.49 8.90 -3.40
CA TYR A 87 -9.07 9.10 -3.13
C TYR A 87 -8.84 9.98 -1.89
N PHE A 88 -9.54 11.10 -1.76
CA PHE A 88 -9.43 11.96 -0.57
C PHE A 88 -9.81 11.21 0.70
N THR A 89 -10.87 10.41 0.64
CA THR A 89 -11.31 9.58 1.77
C THR A 89 -10.25 8.56 2.12
N TYR A 90 -9.70 7.86 1.13
CA TYR A 90 -8.62 6.90 1.32
C TYR A 90 -7.39 7.56 1.97
N PHE A 91 -6.97 8.73 1.49
CA PHE A 91 -5.87 9.49 2.10
C PHE A 91 -6.19 9.90 3.53
N ALA A 92 -7.40 10.42 3.79
CA ALA A 92 -7.82 10.79 5.13
C ALA A 92 -7.80 9.59 6.09
N LEU A 93 -8.26 8.42 5.64
CA LEU A 93 -8.18 7.17 6.41
C LEU A 93 -6.74 6.72 6.62
N ALA A 94 -5.89 6.81 5.60
CA ALA A 94 -4.47 6.47 5.72
C ALA A 94 -3.77 7.37 6.75
N PHE A 95 -4.01 8.68 6.70
CA PHE A 95 -3.49 9.62 7.69
C PHE A 95 -4.04 9.35 9.10
N ALA A 96 -5.34 9.08 9.23
CA ALA A 96 -5.95 8.74 10.50
C ALA A 96 -5.41 7.42 11.09
N GLY A 97 -5.04 6.47 10.23
CA GLY A 97 -4.49 5.17 10.61
C GLY A 97 -2.96 5.14 10.79
N THR A 98 -2.26 6.25 10.53
CA THR A 98 -0.79 6.28 10.69
C THR A 98 -0.44 6.60 12.16
N PRO A 99 0.36 5.77 12.85
CA PRO A 99 0.88 6.10 14.17
C PRO A 99 1.75 7.37 14.13
N ALA A 100 1.96 8.01 15.28
CA ALA A 100 2.77 9.22 15.34
C ALA A 100 4.17 8.98 14.75
N PHE A 101 4.71 9.94 13.99
CA PHE A 101 6.03 9.81 13.35
C PHE A 101 7.17 9.52 14.32
N SER A 102 7.00 9.83 15.60
CA SER A 102 7.96 9.54 16.68
C SER A 102 7.85 8.12 17.26
N ASP A 103 6.83 7.37 16.88
CA ASP A 103 6.60 6.01 17.36
C ASP A 103 7.39 5.00 16.53
N ILE A 104 8.13 4.13 17.22
CA ILE A 104 8.95 3.09 16.61
C ILE A 104 8.10 2.07 15.85
N SER A 105 6.81 1.94 16.19
CA SER A 105 5.81 1.12 15.48
C SER A 105 5.62 1.50 14.00
N THR A 106 6.09 2.68 13.60
CA THR A 106 6.11 3.10 12.18
C THR A 106 7.18 2.36 11.36
N ILE A 107 8.26 1.90 12.02
CA ILE A 107 9.43 1.27 11.39
C ILE A 107 9.53 -0.21 11.78
N THR A 108 8.98 -0.58 12.94
CA THR A 108 8.99 -1.95 13.48
C THR A 108 7.60 -2.55 13.43
N ASP A 109 7.50 -3.80 12.99
CA ASP A 109 6.26 -4.58 13.05
C ASP A 109 6.24 -5.52 14.27
N SER A 110 5.15 -6.23 14.47
CA SER A 110 5.01 -7.22 15.56
C SER A 110 5.90 -8.47 15.41
N LYS A 111 6.62 -8.59 14.28
CA LYS A 111 7.50 -9.73 13.97
C LYS A 111 8.98 -9.36 14.05
N ALA A 112 9.30 -8.11 14.37
CA ALA A 112 10.66 -7.67 14.62
C ALA A 112 11.28 -8.47 15.77
N HIS A 113 12.42 -9.10 15.51
CA HIS A 113 13.15 -9.88 16.50
C HIS A 113 14.07 -8.95 17.28
N LEU A 114 13.49 -8.18 18.20
CA LEU A 114 14.25 -7.29 19.08
C LEU A 114 14.62 -7.99 20.39
N PRO A 115 15.78 -7.68 20.96
CA PRO A 115 16.18 -8.25 22.24
C PRO A 115 15.31 -7.73 23.38
N PRO A 116 15.09 -8.53 24.45
CA PRO A 116 14.33 -8.09 25.62
C PRO A 116 14.97 -6.87 26.28
N VAL A 117 14.14 -5.90 26.71
CA VAL A 117 14.59 -4.63 27.30
C VAL A 117 15.39 -4.84 28.60
N ASP A 118 15.06 -5.90 29.35
CA ASP A 118 15.66 -6.19 30.66
C ASP A 118 16.88 -7.14 30.58
N ALA A 119 17.25 -7.59 29.37
CA ALA A 119 18.38 -8.49 29.17
C ALA A 119 19.70 -7.72 29.01
N PRO A 120 20.85 -8.32 29.37
CA PRO A 120 22.17 -7.77 29.01
C PRO A 120 22.23 -7.54 27.51
N ASN A 121 22.71 -6.35 27.09
CA ASN A 121 22.73 -5.94 25.70
C ASN A 121 23.37 -7.03 24.80
N PRO A 122 22.56 -7.78 24.02
CA PRO A 122 23.06 -8.95 23.32
C PRO A 122 24.01 -8.55 22.20
N TYR A 123 23.86 -7.34 21.63
CA TYR A 123 24.78 -6.79 20.64
C TYR A 123 26.23 -6.67 21.17
N LEU A 124 26.42 -6.45 22.48
CA LEU A 124 27.75 -6.44 23.10
C LEU A 124 28.26 -7.83 23.42
N ALA A 125 27.38 -8.76 23.80
CA ALA A 125 27.73 -10.16 23.99
C ALA A 125 28.19 -10.82 22.68
N HIS A 126 27.63 -10.39 21.54
CA HIS A 126 28.03 -10.84 20.19
C HIS A 126 29.41 -10.33 19.72
N ALA A 127 30.04 -9.39 20.45
CA ALA A 127 31.38 -8.92 20.13
C ALA A 127 32.48 -9.89 20.63
N GLN A 128 32.12 -10.94 21.37
CA GLN A 128 33.09 -11.90 21.92
C GLN A 128 33.42 -13.02 20.91
N PRO A 129 34.71 -13.32 20.65
CA PRO A 129 35.09 -14.41 19.76
C PRO A 129 34.64 -15.77 20.32
N GLY A 130 33.89 -16.55 19.53
CA GLY A 130 33.55 -17.95 19.85
C GLY A 130 32.11 -18.21 20.32
N VAL A 131 31.26 -17.18 20.37
CA VAL A 131 29.82 -17.33 20.67
C VAL A 131 29.02 -17.39 19.37
N ILE A 132 28.11 -18.36 19.23
CA ILE A 132 27.15 -18.41 18.12
C ILE A 132 25.94 -17.55 18.51
N PRO A 133 25.70 -16.40 17.85
CA PRO A 133 24.62 -15.49 18.21
C PRO A 133 23.23 -16.05 17.91
N GLU A 134 22.26 -15.73 18.77
CA GLU A 134 20.87 -15.67 18.33
C GLU A 134 20.67 -14.47 17.39
N MET A 135 19.80 -14.63 16.39
CA MET A 135 19.61 -13.63 15.34
C MET A 135 18.60 -12.57 15.79
N TYR A 136 19.08 -11.34 15.99
CA TYR A 136 18.25 -10.18 16.35
C TYR A 136 18.34 -9.09 15.27
N ASP A 137 17.24 -8.39 15.05
CA ASP A 137 17.16 -7.24 14.16
C ASP A 137 17.80 -6.01 14.81
N ILE A 138 18.73 -5.35 14.11
CA ILE A 138 19.41 -4.17 14.62
C ILE A 138 18.57 -2.92 14.31
N PRO A 139 18.15 -2.12 15.31
CA PRO A 139 17.39 -0.90 15.06
C PRO A 139 18.16 0.08 14.18
N ILE A 140 17.49 0.63 13.16
CA ILE A 140 18.11 1.58 12.22
C ILE A 140 18.73 2.80 12.90
N GLY A 141 18.19 3.24 14.04
CA GLY A 141 18.76 4.32 14.83
C GLY A 141 20.14 3.98 15.42
N LEU A 142 20.36 2.71 15.81
CA LEU A 142 21.65 2.22 16.29
C LEU A 142 22.65 2.15 15.12
N VAL A 143 22.24 1.58 13.98
CA VAL A 143 23.07 1.56 12.76
C VAL A 143 23.47 2.96 12.35
N ASN A 144 22.51 3.90 12.29
CA ASN A 144 22.78 5.28 11.91
C ASN A 144 23.78 5.95 12.87
N ARG A 145 23.62 5.74 14.19
CA ARG A 145 24.56 6.26 15.20
C ARG A 145 25.96 5.67 15.06
N VAL A 146 26.10 4.37 14.79
CA VAL A 146 27.41 3.72 14.66
C VAL A 146 28.10 4.13 13.36
N VAL A 147 27.37 4.12 12.24
CA VAL A 147 27.91 4.42 10.91
C VAL A 147 28.18 5.92 10.73
N TYR A 148 27.29 6.79 11.22
CA TYR A 148 27.35 8.23 10.96
C TYR A 148 27.60 9.10 12.21
N GLY A 149 27.51 8.56 13.42
CA GLY A 149 27.68 9.34 14.67
C GLY A 149 29.12 9.69 15.04
N GLY A 150 30.12 9.22 14.28
CA GLY A 150 31.54 9.42 14.54
C GLY A 150 32.08 10.85 14.37
N ALA A 151 31.25 11.85 14.04
CA ALA A 151 31.71 13.21 13.84
C ALA A 151 30.71 14.25 14.37
N ARG A 152 30.65 14.42 15.69
CA ARG A 152 30.27 15.72 16.28
C ARG A 152 31.48 16.28 17.03
N PRO A 153 32.27 17.19 16.42
CA PRO A 153 33.26 17.94 17.16
C PRO A 153 32.54 18.69 18.28
N GLN A 154 32.90 18.37 19.51
CA GLN A 154 32.45 19.05 20.71
C GLN A 154 32.99 20.49 20.67
N ARG A 155 32.28 21.39 19.99
CA ARG A 155 32.63 22.81 19.99
C ARG A 155 32.30 23.39 21.36
N ARG A 156 33.37 23.71 22.08
CA ARG A 156 33.50 24.64 23.21
C ARG A 156 33.09 24.14 24.59
N ALA A 157 33.94 23.29 25.15
CA ALA A 157 34.45 23.51 26.49
C ALA A 157 35.71 24.40 26.41
N VAL A 158 35.55 25.70 26.11
CA VAL A 158 36.66 26.69 26.16
C VAL A 158 36.23 28.00 26.84
N GLU A 159 35.08 28.05 27.51
CA GLU A 159 34.58 29.28 28.14
C GLU A 159 34.45 29.19 29.68
N ALA A 160 35.13 28.22 30.30
CA ALA A 160 35.16 28.08 31.76
C ALA A 160 36.58 27.91 32.34
N ARG A 161 37.61 28.30 31.59
CA ARG A 161 39.01 28.30 32.05
C ARG A 161 39.74 29.61 31.73
N GLY A 162 39.03 30.71 31.97
CA GLY A 162 39.53 32.07 31.78
C GLY A 162 39.01 33.02 32.86
N ASP A 163 38.87 32.53 34.10
CA ASP A 163 38.71 33.40 35.28
C ASP A 163 39.29 32.69 36.50
N SER A 164 40.62 32.58 36.50
CA SER A 164 41.37 32.56 37.74
C SER A 164 42.15 33.87 37.80
N THR A 165 42.15 34.50 38.98
CA THR A 165 43.08 35.53 39.47
C THR A 165 42.98 36.94 38.89
N SER A 166 42.26 37.84 39.59
CA SER A 166 42.83 39.10 40.08
C SER A 166 41.93 39.79 41.12
N SER A 167 42.56 40.20 42.23
CA SER A 167 42.09 41.04 43.34
C SER A 167 41.34 40.36 44.49
#